data_AF-A0A0R3KH97-F1
#
_entry.id   AF-A0A0R3KH97-F1
#
_cell.length_a   1.000
_cell.length_b   1.000
_cell.length_c   1.000
_cell.angle_alpha   90.00
_cell.angle_beta   90.00
_cell.angle_gamma   90.00
#
_symmetry.space_group_name_H-M   'P 1'
#
loop_
_entity.id
_entity.type
_entity.pdbx_description
1 polymer ?
#
loop_
_entity_poly.entity_id
_entity_poly.type
_entity_poly.pdbx_seq_one_letter_code
_entity_poly.pdbx_strand_id
1 'polypeptide(L)' 'MWFLLQGLIVFAVVASNIHWKWTPNTYLASMIGFIAALVVTGMFNELRTWQHKRAERRASQKRI' A
#
# COMPACT_ATOMS: atom_id res chain seq x y z
N MET A 1 9.29 5.59 6.14
CA MET A 1 8.30 6.51 5.56
C MET A 1 7.04 5.80 5.00
N TRP A 2 6.76 4.55 5.39
CA TRP A 2 5.64 3.79 4.82
C TRP A 2 4.28 4.14 5.46
N PHE A 3 4.30 4.49 6.75
CA PHE A 3 3.13 4.94 7.49
C PHE A 3 2.49 6.21 6.93
N LEU A 4 3.30 7.11 6.35
CA LEU A 4 2.79 8.31 5.67
C LEU A 4 1.94 7.94 4.45
N LEU A 5 2.37 6.94 3.68
CA LEU A 5 1.65 6.48 2.50
C LEU A 5 0.37 5.73 2.89
N GLN A 6 0.39 4.90 3.93
CA GLN A 6 -0.82 4.31 4.49
C GLN A 6 -1.81 5.38 4.98
N GLY A 7 -1.34 6.39 5.71
CA GLY A 7 -2.17 7.50 6.17
C GLY A 7 -2.80 8.27 5.01
N LEU A 8 -2.04 8.50 3.94
CA LEU A 8 -2.52 9.19 2.73
C LEU A 8 -3.60 8.37 1.98
N ILE A 9 -3.47 7.04 1.95
CA ILE A 9 -4.49 6.15 1.39
C ILE A 9 -5.77 6.19 2.24
N VAL A 10 -5.65 6.08 3.57
CA VAL A 10 -6.81 6.16 4.47
C VAL A 10 -7.48 7.53 4.34
N PHE A 11 -6.71 8.61 4.30
CA PHE A 11 -7.21 9.96 4.09
C PHE A 11 -7.93 10.11 2.74
N ALA A 12 -7.36 9.58 1.65
CA ALA A 12 -7.98 9.63 0.34
C ALA A 12 -9.33 8.88 0.30
N VAL A 13 -9.42 7.73 0.97
CA VAL A 13 -10.67 6.95 1.06
C VAL A 13 -11.72 7.69 1.88
N VAL A 14 -11.34 8.26 3.03
CA VAL A 14 -12.27 9.06 3.86
C VAL A 14 -12.71 10.33 3.13
N ALA A 15 -11.79 11.05 2.50
CA ALA A 15 -12.09 12.26 1.72
C ALA A 15 -13.00 11.95 0.51
N SER A 16 -12.75 10.84 -0.19
CA SER A 16 -13.62 10.35 -1.27
C SER A 16 -15.03 10.03 -0.75
N ASN A 17 -15.15 9.42 0.43
CA ASN A 17 -16.45 9.19 1.05
C ASN A 17 -17.17 10.49 1.44
N ILE A 18 -16.45 11.53 1.90
CA ILE A 18 -17.07 12.83 2.20
C ILE A 18 -17.62 13.49 0.93
N HIS A 19 -16.88 13.41 -0.18
CA HIS A 19 -17.24 14.09 -1.43
C HIS A 19 -18.34 13.36 -2.22
N TRP A 20 -18.30 12.02 -2.31
CA TRP A 20 -19.28 11.23 -3.06
C TRP A 20 -20.36 10.58 -2.21
N LYS A 21 -20.24 10.60 -0.87
CA LYS A 21 -21.21 10.05 0.09
C LYS A 21 -21.70 8.64 -0.27
N TRP A 22 -20.81 7.81 -0.80
CA TRP A 22 -21.14 6.45 -1.21
C TRP A 22 -21.41 5.53 -0.01
N THR A 23 -20.99 5.92 1.21
CA THR A 23 -21.34 5.21 2.46
C THR A 23 -21.80 6.17 3.56
N PRO A 24 -23.00 5.97 4.14
CA PRO A 24 -23.46 6.74 5.30
C PRO A 24 -22.78 6.32 6.61
N ASN A 25 -22.12 5.15 6.64
CA ASN A 25 -21.43 4.63 7.82
C ASN A 25 -19.92 4.89 7.73
N THR A 26 -19.42 5.81 8.55
CA THR A 26 -18.00 6.19 8.59
C THR A 26 -17.10 5.04 8.99
N TYR A 27 -17.55 4.12 9.85
CA TYR A 27 -16.78 2.95 10.25
C TYR A 27 -16.47 2.03 9.06
N LEU A 28 -17.43 1.88 8.14
CA LEU A 28 -17.25 1.10 6.91
C LEU A 28 -16.20 1.75 6.00
N ALA A 29 -16.24 3.08 5.84
CA ALA A 29 -15.25 3.80 5.05
C ALA A 29 -13.84 3.70 5.66
N SER A 30 -13.72 3.80 6.99
CA SER A 30 -12.44 3.61 7.70
C SER A 30 -11.92 2.19 7.55
N MET A 31 -12.79 1.17 7.65
CA MET A 31 -12.40 -0.23 7.49
C MET A 31 -11.90 -0.51 6.07
N ILE A 32 -12.58 0.04 5.06
CA ILE A 32 -12.18 -0.08 3.65
C ILE A 32 -10.85 0.65 3.40
N GLY A 33 -10.67 1.86 3.96
CA GLY A 33 -9.40 2.58 3.90
C GLY A 33 -8.25 1.82 4.54
N PHE A 34 -8.50 1.17 5.68
CA PHE A 34 -7.51 0.37 6.39
C PHE A 34 -7.11 -0.89 5.62
N ILE A 35 -8.09 -1.62 5.07
CA ILE A 35 -7.84 -2.81 4.23
C ILE A 35 -7.07 -2.41 2.97
N ALA A 36 -7.46 -1.32 2.30
CA ALA A 36 -6.76 -0.81 1.12
C ALA A 36 -5.30 -0.44 1.44
N ALA A 37 -5.07 0.25 2.57
CA ALA A 37 -3.74 0.60 3.02
C ALA A 37 -2.88 -0.64 3.33
N LEU A 38 -3.45 -1.71 3.90
CA LEU A 38 -2.75 -2.97 4.17
C LEU A 38 -2.39 -3.71 2.88
N VAL A 39 -3.30 -3.80 1.92
CA VAL A 39 -3.05 -4.47 0.64
C VAL A 39 -1.92 -3.78 -0.12
N VAL A 40 -1.97 -2.45 -0.24
CA VAL A 40 -0.91 -1.67 -0.89
C VAL A 40 0.43 -1.84 -0.16
N THR A 41 0.40 -1.90 1.17
CA THR A 41 1.58 -2.16 2.00
C THR A 41 2.20 -3.53 1.72
N GLY A 42 1.38 -4.57 1.70
CA GLY A 42 1.84 -5.93 1.38
C GLY A 42 2.46 -6.00 -0.01
N MET A 43 1.77 -5.48 -1.03
CA MET A 43 2.25 -5.48 -2.41
C MET A 43 3.60 -4.78 -2.57
N PHE A 44 3.76 -3.61 -1.96
CA PHE A 44 5.02 -2.86 -2.06
C PHE A 44 6.17 -3.56 -1.34
N ASN A 45 5.90 -4.18 -0.19
CA ASN A 45 6.94 -4.87 0.55
C ASN A 45 7.40 -6.12 -0.21
N GLU A 46 6.45 -6.87 -0.78
CA GLU A 46 6.74 -8.00 -1.64
C GLU A 46 7.54 -7.58 -2.88
N LEU A 47 7.11 -6.50 -3.55
CA LEU A 47 7.83 -5.94 -4.70
C LEU A 47 9.26 -5.51 -4.34
N ARG A 48 9.46 -4.85 -3.19
CA ARG A 48 10.78 -4.44 -2.70
C ARG A 48 11.67 -5.66 -2.43
N THR A 49 11.16 -6.68 -1.75
CA THR A 49 11.96 -7.90 -1.49
C THR A 49 12.33 -8.61 -2.79
N TRP A 50 11.45 -8.59 -3.78
CA TRP A 50 11.71 -9.18 -5.09
C TRP A 50 12.78 -8.41 -5.87
N GLN A 51 12.81 -7.08 -5.77
CA GLN A 51 13.87 -6.24 -6.33
C GLN A 51 15.24 -6.55 -5.70
N HIS A 52 15.31 -6.71 -4.37
CA HIS A 52 16.55 -7.12 -3.71
C HIS A 52 17.05 -8.49 -4.18
N LYS A 53 16.16 -9.48 -4.23
CA LYS A 53 16.50 -10.82 -4.77
C LYS A 53 16.89 -10.79 -6.25
N ARG A 54 16.43 -9.80 -7.03
CA ARG A 54 16.86 -9.61 -8.42
C ARG A 54 18.26 -9.00 -8.51
N ALA A 55 18.58 -8.03 -7.64
CA ALA A 55 19.90 -7.42 -7.60
C ALA A 55 21.00 -8.44 -7.24
N GLU A 56 20.74 -9.31 -6.27
CA GLU A 56 21.66 -10.39 -5.88
C GLU A 56 21.90 -11.40 -7.01
N ARG A 57 20.83 -11.80 -7.72
CA ARG A 57 20.95 -12.72 -8.87
C ARG A 57 21.82 -12.14 -9.99
N ARG A 58 21.71 -10.84 -10.26
CA ARG A 58 22.57 -10.15 -11.25
C ARG A 58 24.02 -10.05 -10.80
N ALA A 59 24.27 -9.86 -9.50
CA ALA A 59 25.62 -9.81 -8.95
C ALA A 59 26.32 -11.18 -9.00
N SER A 60 25.60 -12.27 -8.72
CA SER A 60 26.14 -13.64 -8.80
C SER A 60 26.42 -14.08 -10.23
N GLN A 61 25.60 -13.67 -11.20
CA GLN A 61 25.82 -14.00 -12.62
C GLN A 61 27.07 -13.32 -13.21
N LYS A 62 27.50 -12.17 -12.67
CA LYS A 62 28.72 -11.45 -13.09
C LYS A 62 30.01 -12.01 -12.49
N ARG A 63 29.92 -12.91 -11.50
CA ARG A 63 31.09 -13.52 -10.82
C ARG A 63 31.51 -14.86 -11.42
N ILE A 64 30.80 -15.34 -12.44
CA ILE A 64 31.13 -16.51 -13.26
C ILE A 64 31.69 -15.99 -14.58
#